data_AF-H2B0A9-F1
#
_entry.id   AF-H2B0A9-F1
#
_cell.length_a   1.000
_cell.length_b   1.000
_cell.length_c   1.000
_cell.angle_alpha   90.00
_cell.angle_beta   90.00
_cell.angle_gamma   90.00
#
_symmetry.space_group_name_H-M   'P 1'
#
loop_
_entity.id
_entity.type
_entity.pdbx_description
1 polymer ?
#
loop_
_entity_poly.entity_id
_entity_poly.type
_entity_poly.pdbx_seq_one_letter_code
_entity_poly.pdbx_strand_id
1 'polypeptide(L)'
;MSRNIDKANSVLVRYQEQQASETGGYKDYSRYKRPKSVNSVKTLKECLSWRSQIISEIKSNTTRIYDPSLDEVTTRDLNDTINDGVAELQKWDHQILKKFNHRPAKVHIGGKMILGKRYFGRSVELPEIKEVVEQERNRKLQVDEVIDTKKIPDKKKNKRYYSWDNADVDFEQEWTHKLREYYKDEIEPMEEDSEDADFQVPTLSQMEVWLVERRKQKLLQELQL
;
A
#
# COMPACT_ATOMS: atom_id res chain seq x y z
N MET A 1 -8.90 34.56 -41.22
CA MET A 1 -9.04 33.82 -39.93
C MET A 1 -10.34 33.03 -39.94
N SER A 2 -10.36 31.80 -40.47
CA SER A 2 -11.62 31.04 -40.67
C SER A 2 -11.94 30.09 -39.51
N ARG A 3 -10.94 29.51 -38.83
CA ARG A 3 -11.16 28.59 -37.71
C ARG A 3 -11.20 29.36 -36.38
N ASN A 4 -11.97 28.85 -35.42
CA ASN A 4 -12.11 29.46 -34.09
C ASN A 4 -10.76 29.56 -33.35
N ILE A 5 -9.88 28.56 -33.53
CA ILE A 5 -8.53 28.53 -32.97
C ILE A 5 -7.69 29.72 -33.47
N ASP A 6 -7.75 30.04 -34.76
CA ASP A 6 -6.98 31.15 -35.33
C ASP A 6 -7.49 32.51 -34.81
N LYS A 7 -8.81 32.64 -34.62
CA LYS A 7 -9.42 33.83 -34.02
C LYS A 7 -8.99 34.02 -32.57
N ALA A 8 -9.05 32.95 -31.77
CA ALA A 8 -8.64 32.95 -30.37
C ALA A 8 -7.13 33.26 -30.20
N ASN A 9 -6.30 32.87 -31.17
CA ASN A 9 -4.85 33.10 -31.16
C ASN A 9 -4.42 34.37 -31.91
N SER A 10 -5.35 35.22 -32.33
CA SER A 10 -5.04 36.47 -33.02
C SER A 10 -4.29 37.46 -32.12
N VAL A 11 -3.50 38.35 -32.73
CA VAL A 11 -2.67 39.34 -32.00
C VAL A 11 -3.53 40.21 -31.08
N LEU A 12 -4.70 40.64 -31.56
CA LEU A 12 -5.63 41.46 -30.77
C LEU A 12 -6.14 40.73 -29.53
N VAL A 13 -6.51 39.44 -29.64
CA VAL A 13 -6.98 38.67 -28.49
C VAL A 13 -5.86 38.48 -27.47
N ARG A 14 -4.63 38.16 -27.90
CA ARG A 14 -3.48 38.06 -27.00
C ARG A 14 -3.16 39.40 -26.31
N TYR A 15 -3.30 40.51 -27.02
CA TYR A 15 -3.11 41.84 -26.45
C TYR A 15 -4.18 42.15 -25.39
N GLN A 16 -5.45 41.83 -25.66
CA GLN A 16 -6.53 41.98 -24.68
C GLN A 16 -6.31 41.11 -23.43
N GLU A 17 -5.85 39.87 -23.60
CA GLU A 17 -5.48 39.00 -22.49
C GLU A 17 -4.33 39.59 -21.65
N GLN A 18 -3.31 40.13 -22.32
CA GLN A 18 -2.21 40.80 -21.62
C GLN A 18 -2.72 42.00 -20.82
N GLN A 19 -3.52 42.87 -21.43
CA GLN A 19 -4.13 44.04 -20.77
C GLN A 19 -5.02 43.63 -19.57
N ALA A 20 -5.81 42.56 -19.72
CA ALA A 20 -6.63 42.02 -18.63
C ALA A 20 -5.77 41.44 -17.49
N SER A 21 -4.62 40.85 -17.82
CA SER A 21 -3.68 40.34 -16.82
C SER A 21 -2.96 41.46 -16.06
N GLU A 22 -2.62 42.57 -16.75
CA GLU A 22 -1.96 43.73 -16.16
C GLU A 22 -2.93 44.54 -15.28
N THR A 23 -4.13 44.80 -15.79
CA THR A 23 -5.12 45.64 -15.10
C THR A 23 -5.86 44.89 -13.99
N GLY A 24 -6.31 43.66 -14.28
CA GLY A 24 -7.21 42.90 -13.41
C GLY A 24 -6.60 41.65 -12.78
N GLY A 25 -5.35 41.31 -13.10
CA GLY A 25 -4.72 40.07 -12.65
C GLY A 25 -5.45 38.80 -13.16
N TYR A 26 -6.31 38.94 -14.16
CA TYR A 26 -7.04 37.82 -14.76
C TYR A 26 -6.09 37.05 -15.69
N LYS A 27 -5.94 35.75 -15.44
CA LYS A 27 -5.14 34.85 -16.27
C LYS A 27 -5.93 33.59 -16.54
N ASP A 28 -6.11 33.27 -17.81
CA ASP A 28 -6.77 32.03 -18.23
C ASP A 28 -5.74 30.89 -18.30
N TYR A 29 -5.67 30.10 -17.23
CA TYR A 29 -4.74 28.98 -17.11
C TYR A 29 -4.98 27.87 -18.15
N SER A 30 -6.18 27.79 -18.74
CA SER A 30 -6.48 26.78 -19.78
C SER A 30 -5.68 26.99 -21.06
N ARG A 31 -5.29 28.23 -21.37
CA ARG A 31 -4.54 28.60 -22.57
C ARG A 31 -3.03 28.46 -22.40
N TYR A 32 -2.54 28.62 -21.18
CA TYR A 32 -1.12 28.56 -20.90
C TYR A 32 -0.63 27.13 -20.70
N LYS A 33 0.57 26.85 -21.19
CA LYS A 33 1.24 25.58 -20.90
C LYS A 33 1.70 25.56 -19.45
N ARG A 34 1.39 24.47 -18.75
CA ARG A 34 1.86 24.26 -17.37
C ARG A 34 3.39 24.34 -17.29
N PRO A 35 3.95 24.98 -16.24
CA PRO A 35 5.40 25.01 -16.05
C PRO A 35 5.94 23.60 -15.77
N LYS A 36 7.08 23.25 -16.38
CA LYS A 36 7.72 21.93 -16.19
C LYS A 36 8.19 21.72 -14.74
N SER A 37 8.69 22.78 -14.11
CA SER A 37 9.12 22.76 -12.72
C SER A 37 8.08 23.44 -11.86
N VAL A 38 7.47 22.66 -10.96
CA VAL A 38 6.49 23.16 -9.99
C VAL A 38 7.11 24.31 -9.18
N ASN A 39 8.39 24.22 -8.83
CA ASN A 39 9.11 25.20 -7.99
C ASN A 39 9.20 26.60 -8.58
N SER A 40 9.01 26.76 -9.90
CA SER A 40 9.03 28.07 -10.57
C SER A 40 7.90 28.99 -10.10
N VAL A 41 6.77 28.43 -9.70
CA VAL A 41 5.61 29.19 -9.23
C VAL A 41 5.80 29.61 -7.76
N LYS A 42 5.64 30.91 -7.50
CA LYS A 42 5.84 31.54 -6.19
C LYS A 42 4.53 31.97 -5.51
N THR A 43 3.42 32.01 -6.24
CA THR A 43 2.14 32.53 -5.73
C THR A 43 1.17 31.39 -5.44
N LEU A 44 0.54 31.39 -4.26
CA LEU A 44 -0.43 30.36 -3.85
C LEU A 44 -1.63 30.26 -4.82
N LYS A 45 -2.20 31.41 -5.20
CA LYS A 45 -3.34 31.48 -6.14
C LYS A 45 -3.03 30.79 -7.47
N GLU A 46 -1.82 30.98 -7.96
CA GLU A 46 -1.37 30.37 -9.22
C GLU A 46 -1.20 28.85 -9.06
N CYS A 47 -0.58 28.38 -7.97
CA CYS A 47 -0.48 26.95 -7.67
C CYS A 47 -1.86 26.27 -7.61
N LEU A 48 -2.84 26.90 -6.94
CA LEU A 48 -4.20 26.36 -6.83
C LEU A 48 -4.91 26.32 -8.19
N SER A 49 -4.65 27.29 -9.06
CA SER A 49 -5.23 27.32 -10.41
C SER A 49 -4.67 26.22 -11.30
N TRP A 50 -3.34 26.03 -11.30
CA TRP A 50 -2.69 24.91 -11.99
C TRP A 50 -3.15 23.54 -11.47
N ARG A 51 -3.31 23.42 -10.15
CA ARG A 51 -3.88 22.23 -9.52
C ARG A 51 -5.30 21.95 -10.01
N SER A 52 -6.16 22.97 -10.07
CA SER A 52 -7.54 22.82 -10.54
C SER A 52 -7.61 22.38 -12.01
N GLN A 53 -6.69 22.88 -12.83
CA GLN A 53 -6.56 22.47 -14.23
C GLN A 53 -6.19 20.99 -14.35
N ILE A 54 -5.20 20.51 -13.59
CA ILE A 54 -4.81 19.09 -13.56
C ILE A 54 -6.00 18.21 -13.15
N ILE A 55 -6.74 18.62 -12.12
CA ILE A 55 -7.92 17.87 -11.67
C ILE A 55 -8.97 17.79 -12.78
N SER A 56 -9.18 18.87 -13.52
CA SER A 56 -10.14 18.92 -14.62
C SER A 56 -9.72 18.01 -15.78
N GLU A 57 -8.43 17.97 -16.12
CA GLU A 57 -7.87 17.06 -17.11
C GLU A 57 -8.00 15.58 -16.69
N ILE A 58 -7.66 15.27 -15.43
CA ILE A 58 -7.85 13.91 -14.87
C ILE A 58 -9.32 13.50 -14.97
N LYS A 59 -10.26 14.37 -14.60
CA LYS A 59 -11.70 14.08 -14.71
C LYS A 59 -12.12 13.80 -16.14
N SER A 60 -11.71 14.65 -17.08
CA SER A 60 -12.00 14.46 -18.52
C SER A 60 -11.43 13.14 -19.05
N ASN A 61 -10.19 12.81 -18.72
CA ASN A 61 -9.58 11.55 -19.16
C ASN A 61 -10.24 10.34 -18.49
N THR A 62 -10.58 10.46 -17.20
CA THR A 62 -11.32 9.41 -16.47
C THR A 62 -12.66 9.14 -17.13
N THR A 63 -13.40 10.18 -17.55
CA THR A 63 -14.67 9.99 -18.27
C THR A 63 -14.48 9.32 -19.63
N ARG A 64 -13.39 9.62 -20.35
CA ARG A 64 -13.09 9.00 -21.66
C ARG A 64 -12.74 7.52 -21.56
N ILE A 65 -12.10 7.08 -20.47
CA ILE A 65 -11.74 5.67 -20.27
C ILE A 65 -12.97 4.76 -20.19
N TYR A 66 -14.14 5.29 -19.81
CA TYR A 66 -15.37 4.49 -19.72
C TYR A 66 -16.06 4.26 -21.08
N ASP A 67 -15.53 4.80 -22.17
CA ASP A 67 -16.09 4.57 -23.51
C ASP A 67 -15.83 3.12 -23.97
N PRO A 68 -16.87 2.33 -24.28
CA PRO A 68 -16.71 0.95 -24.75
C PRO A 68 -16.14 0.87 -26.17
N SER A 69 -16.24 1.94 -26.96
CA SER A 69 -15.73 1.97 -28.35
C SER A 69 -14.22 2.11 -28.44
N LEU A 70 -13.57 2.42 -27.33
CA LEU A 70 -12.14 2.70 -27.27
C LEU A 70 -11.30 1.43 -27.51
N ASP A 71 -10.19 1.56 -28.23
CA ASP A 71 -9.27 0.44 -28.44
C ASP A 71 -8.43 0.16 -27.17
N GLU A 72 -7.94 -1.06 -27.03
CA GLU A 72 -7.13 -1.44 -25.87
C GLU A 72 -5.80 -0.68 -25.80
N VAL A 73 -5.16 -0.38 -26.93
CA VAL A 73 -3.92 0.41 -26.94
C VAL A 73 -4.20 1.81 -26.42
N THR A 74 -5.24 2.45 -26.94
CA THR A 74 -5.65 3.78 -26.47
C THR A 74 -6.11 3.78 -25.01
N THR A 75 -6.67 2.66 -24.52
CA THR A 75 -7.02 2.50 -23.09
C THR A 75 -5.78 2.44 -22.20
N ARG A 76 -4.71 1.76 -22.65
CA ARG A 76 -3.41 1.75 -21.95
C ARG A 76 -2.81 3.15 -21.89
N ASP A 77 -2.78 3.86 -23.03
CA ASP A 77 -2.27 5.22 -23.11
C ASP A 77 -3.06 6.18 -22.21
N LEU A 78 -4.40 6.12 -22.23
CA LEU A 78 -5.23 6.94 -21.34
C LEU A 78 -4.93 6.64 -19.88
N ASN A 79 -4.75 5.37 -19.49
CA ASN A 79 -4.43 5.02 -18.12
C ASN A 79 -3.07 5.60 -17.68
N ASP A 80 -2.06 5.54 -18.54
CA ASP A 80 -0.75 6.16 -18.28
C ASP A 80 -0.87 7.69 -18.19
N THR A 81 -1.63 8.36 -19.07
CA THR A 81 -1.84 9.82 -18.97
C THR A 81 -2.55 10.23 -17.67
N ILE A 82 -3.49 9.42 -17.15
CA ILE A 82 -4.12 9.69 -15.87
C ILE A 82 -3.13 9.50 -14.73
N ASN A 83 -2.31 8.44 -14.77
CA ASN A 83 -1.28 8.21 -13.77
C ASN A 83 -0.26 9.34 -13.72
N ASP A 84 0.16 9.84 -14.88
CA ASP A 84 1.02 11.02 -14.99
C ASP A 84 0.37 12.26 -14.39
N GLY A 85 -0.91 12.51 -14.72
CA GLY A 85 -1.69 13.60 -14.13
C GLY A 85 -1.80 13.50 -12.60
N VAL A 86 -2.01 12.29 -12.07
CA VAL A 86 -2.05 12.01 -10.63
C VAL A 86 -0.69 12.27 -9.98
N ALA A 87 0.40 11.82 -10.60
CA ALA A 87 1.75 12.06 -10.09
C ALA A 87 2.09 13.56 -10.10
N GLU A 88 1.69 14.29 -11.14
CA GLU A 88 1.78 15.75 -11.19
C GLU A 88 0.94 16.41 -10.08
N LEU A 89 -0.31 15.97 -9.87
CA LEU A 89 -1.17 16.47 -8.80
C LEU A 89 -0.51 16.31 -7.43
N GLN A 90 0.10 15.15 -7.15
CA GLN A 90 0.83 14.91 -5.90
C GLN A 90 2.05 15.83 -5.74
N LYS A 91 2.79 16.10 -6.82
CA LYS A 91 3.91 17.06 -6.80
C LYS A 91 3.43 18.47 -6.47
N TRP A 92 2.31 18.90 -7.04
CA TRP A 92 1.68 20.19 -6.74
C TRP A 92 1.19 20.26 -5.29
N ASP A 93 0.49 19.24 -4.79
CA ASP A 93 0.01 19.18 -3.42
C ASP A 93 1.17 19.24 -2.41
N HIS A 94 2.25 18.50 -2.67
CA HIS A 94 3.46 18.54 -1.84
C HIS A 94 4.12 19.92 -1.85
N GLN A 95 4.21 20.58 -3.01
CA GLN A 95 4.77 21.93 -3.07
C GLN A 95 3.90 22.95 -2.34
N ILE A 96 2.58 22.89 -2.50
CA ILE A 96 1.66 23.82 -1.85
C ILE A 96 1.79 23.70 -0.33
N LEU A 97 1.88 22.46 0.17
CA LEU A 97 2.15 22.20 1.57
C LEU A 97 3.52 22.73 2.00
N LYS A 98 4.59 22.44 1.25
CA LYS A 98 5.95 22.83 1.60
C LYS A 98 6.17 24.35 1.61
N LYS A 99 5.66 25.07 0.61
CA LYS A 99 5.92 26.51 0.44
C LYS A 99 4.95 27.40 1.21
N PHE A 100 3.69 27.00 1.33
CA PHE A 100 2.64 27.86 1.87
C PHE A 100 1.97 27.29 3.13
N ASN A 101 2.39 26.10 3.59
CA ASN A 101 1.76 25.37 4.69
C ASN A 101 0.23 25.22 4.52
N HIS A 102 -0.25 25.26 3.28
CA HIS A 102 -1.66 25.15 2.94
C HIS A 102 -1.97 23.72 2.53
N ARG A 103 -3.08 23.17 3.04
CA ARG A 103 -3.56 21.83 2.67
C ARG A 103 -4.75 21.97 1.73
N PRO A 104 -4.56 21.75 0.41
CA PRO A 104 -5.66 21.84 -0.52
C PRO A 104 -6.66 20.68 -0.29
N ALA A 105 -7.91 20.88 -0.72
CA ALA A 105 -8.97 19.89 -0.53
C ALA A 105 -8.59 18.53 -1.15
N LYS A 106 -8.70 17.45 -0.36
CA LYS A 106 -8.39 16.10 -0.83
C LYS A 106 -9.30 15.73 -2.00
N VAL A 107 -8.70 15.25 -3.08
CA VAL A 107 -9.42 14.70 -4.23
C VAL A 107 -9.46 13.19 -4.07
N HIS A 108 -10.66 12.61 -4.11
CA HIS A 108 -10.80 11.16 -4.17
C HIS A 108 -10.46 10.70 -5.58
N ILE A 109 -9.32 10.03 -5.71
CA ILE A 109 -8.87 9.46 -6.99
C ILE A 109 -9.15 7.96 -6.88
N GLY A 110 -10.05 7.45 -7.74
CA GLY A 110 -10.44 6.03 -7.74
C GLY A 110 -9.35 5.10 -8.30
N GLY A 111 -9.73 3.90 -8.71
CA GLY A 111 -8.84 2.93 -9.38
C GLY A 111 -8.23 1.88 -8.45
N LYS A 112 -7.81 0.77 -9.06
CA LYS A 112 -7.16 -0.36 -8.37
C LYS A 112 -5.64 -0.26 -8.54
N MET A 113 -4.90 -0.43 -7.45
CA MET A 113 -3.45 -0.53 -7.48
C MET A 113 -3.06 -1.97 -7.81
N ILE A 114 -2.34 -2.16 -8.91
CA ILE A 114 -1.89 -3.48 -9.39
C ILE A 114 -0.44 -3.31 -9.84
N LEU A 115 0.48 -4.11 -9.28
CA LEU A 115 1.91 -4.08 -9.60
C LEU A 115 2.54 -2.67 -9.55
N GLY A 116 2.10 -1.82 -8.61
CA GLY A 116 2.62 -0.46 -8.41
C GLY A 116 2.07 0.60 -9.36
N LYS A 117 1.30 0.22 -10.40
CA LYS A 117 0.52 1.15 -11.23
C LYS A 117 -0.93 1.17 -10.79
N ARG A 118 -1.63 2.27 -11.09
CA ARG A 118 -3.07 2.37 -10.86
C ARG A 118 -3.82 2.20 -12.17
N TYR A 119 -4.88 1.40 -12.13
CA TYR A 119 -5.75 1.14 -13.26
C TYR A 119 -7.15 1.67 -12.97
N PHE A 120 -7.72 2.40 -13.93
CA PHE A 120 -9.00 3.10 -13.83
C PHE A 120 -10.04 2.48 -14.78
N GLY A 121 -11.27 2.31 -14.30
CA GLY A 121 -12.40 1.88 -15.13
C GLY A 121 -12.08 0.67 -16.00
N ARG A 122 -12.27 0.83 -17.32
CA ARG A 122 -12.06 -0.22 -18.33
C ARG A 122 -10.61 -0.68 -18.46
N SER A 123 -9.62 0.11 -18.01
CA SER A 123 -8.23 -0.35 -18.05
C SER A 123 -7.97 -1.55 -17.13
N VAL A 124 -8.89 -1.88 -16.21
CA VAL A 124 -8.84 -3.10 -15.39
C VAL A 124 -9.25 -4.35 -16.21
N GLU A 125 -9.98 -4.17 -17.30
CA GLU A 125 -10.47 -5.26 -18.16
C GLU A 125 -9.44 -5.72 -19.20
N LEU A 126 -8.33 -5.00 -19.32
CA LEU A 126 -7.20 -5.41 -20.16
C LEU A 126 -6.75 -6.83 -19.77
N PRO A 127 -6.45 -7.71 -20.75
CA PRO A 127 -6.25 -9.14 -20.51
C PRO A 127 -5.16 -9.42 -19.47
N GLU A 128 -4.00 -8.78 -19.60
CA GLU A 128 -2.87 -8.88 -18.67
C GLU A 128 -3.25 -8.59 -17.21
N ILE A 129 -4.07 -7.56 -17.03
CA ILE A 129 -4.42 -7.04 -15.70
C ILE A 129 -5.58 -7.84 -15.11
N LYS A 130 -6.50 -8.27 -15.96
CA LYS A 130 -7.60 -9.16 -15.59
C LYS A 130 -7.08 -10.48 -15.04
N GLU A 131 -6.09 -11.10 -15.70
CA GLU A 131 -5.44 -12.32 -15.22
C GLU A 131 -4.81 -12.13 -13.84
N VAL A 132 -4.08 -11.04 -13.63
CA VAL A 132 -3.46 -10.74 -12.32
C VAL A 132 -4.54 -10.54 -11.25
N VAL A 133 -5.62 -9.84 -11.56
CA VAL A 133 -6.73 -9.61 -10.62
C VAL A 133 -7.45 -10.92 -10.28
N GLU A 134 -7.65 -11.79 -11.26
CA GLU A 134 -8.25 -13.11 -11.06
C GLU A 134 -7.34 -14.02 -10.23
N GLN A 135 -6.03 -14.03 -10.49
CA GLN A 135 -5.06 -14.74 -9.67
C GLN A 135 -5.04 -14.25 -8.23
N GLU A 136 -5.05 -12.93 -8.01
CA GLU A 136 -5.14 -12.34 -6.67
C GLU A 136 -6.44 -12.70 -5.97
N ARG A 137 -7.54 -12.77 -6.70
CA ARG A 137 -8.84 -13.20 -6.17
C ARG A 137 -8.81 -14.67 -5.78
N ASN A 138 -8.30 -15.55 -6.63
CA ASN A 138 -8.20 -16.98 -6.37
C ASN A 138 -7.29 -17.26 -5.17
N ARG A 139 -6.16 -16.56 -5.06
CA ARG A 139 -5.28 -16.65 -3.89
C ARG A 139 -6.01 -16.25 -2.60
N LYS A 140 -6.83 -15.20 -2.64
CA LYS A 140 -7.63 -14.79 -1.46
C LYS A 140 -8.67 -15.83 -1.09
N LEU A 141 -9.37 -16.41 -2.07
CA LEU A 141 -10.34 -17.47 -1.84
C LEU A 141 -9.69 -18.70 -1.20
N GLN A 142 -8.53 -19.15 -1.71
CA GLN A 142 -7.77 -20.25 -1.11
C GLN A 142 -7.36 -19.95 0.34
N VAL A 143 -6.92 -18.73 0.63
CA VAL A 143 -6.58 -18.33 2.00
C VAL A 143 -7.81 -18.32 2.90
N ASP A 144 -8.95 -17.83 2.42
CA ASP A 144 -10.20 -17.79 3.19
C ASP A 144 -10.78 -19.20 3.41
N GLU A 145 -10.56 -20.16 2.51
CA GLU A 145 -10.92 -21.57 2.70
C GLU A 145 -10.07 -22.25 3.78
N VAL A 146 -8.77 -21.95 3.81
CA VAL A 146 -7.83 -22.54 4.77
C VAL A 146 -7.90 -21.84 6.13
N ILE A 147 -8.16 -20.53 6.14
CA ILE A 147 -8.11 -19.68 7.32
C ILE A 147 -9.36 -18.81 7.37
N ASP A 148 -10.16 -18.95 8.43
CA ASP A 148 -11.25 -18.03 8.73
C ASP A 148 -10.70 -16.64 9.10
N THR A 149 -10.46 -15.79 8.11
CA THR A 149 -9.87 -14.46 8.27
C THR A 149 -10.68 -13.56 9.22
N LYS A 150 -11.98 -13.83 9.40
CA LYS A 150 -12.87 -13.14 10.36
C LYS A 150 -12.58 -13.45 11.83
N LYS A 151 -12.00 -14.61 12.13
CA LYS A 151 -11.62 -15.03 13.49
C LYS A 151 -10.26 -14.49 13.91
N ILE A 152 -9.46 -14.00 12.96
CA ILE A 152 -8.15 -13.39 13.25
C ILE A 152 -8.38 -12.05 13.96
N PRO A 153 -7.91 -11.86 15.21
CA PRO A 153 -8.09 -10.60 15.92
C PRO A 153 -7.32 -9.48 15.21
N ASP A 154 -8.01 -8.36 14.98
CA ASP A 154 -7.44 -7.18 14.35
C ASP A 154 -6.23 -6.67 15.14
N LYS A 155 -5.05 -6.57 14.50
CA LYS A 155 -3.79 -6.15 15.14
C LYS A 155 -3.89 -4.80 15.87
N LYS A 156 -4.82 -3.92 15.46
CA LYS A 156 -5.07 -2.63 16.12
C LYS A 156 -5.84 -2.76 17.45
N LYS A 157 -6.70 -3.78 17.59
CA LYS A 157 -7.42 -4.08 18.83
C LYS A 157 -6.55 -4.90 19.78
N ASN A 158 -5.69 -5.76 19.25
CA ASN A 158 -4.85 -6.67 20.03
C ASN A 158 -3.53 -6.06 20.53
N LYS A 159 -3.44 -4.72 20.62
CA LYS A 159 -2.27 -4.03 21.16
C LYS A 159 -2.03 -4.32 22.66
N ARG A 160 -3.02 -4.91 23.34
CA ARG A 160 -2.94 -5.30 24.75
C ARG A 160 -2.26 -6.64 24.99
N TYR A 161 -2.29 -7.57 24.02
CA TYR A 161 -1.78 -8.93 24.23
C TYR A 161 -0.26 -9.06 24.13
N TYR A 162 0.42 -8.07 23.52
CA TYR A 162 1.88 -7.99 23.48
C TYR A 162 2.38 -6.61 23.95
N SER A 163 1.66 -5.97 24.88
CA SER A 163 2.18 -4.82 25.61
C SER A 163 3.09 -5.34 26.70
N TRP A 164 4.33 -4.86 26.77
CA TRP A 164 5.33 -5.21 27.79
C TRP A 164 4.99 -4.65 29.19
N ASP A 165 3.71 -4.49 29.50
CA ASP A 165 3.26 -4.11 30.82
C ASP A 165 3.12 -5.38 31.66
N ASN A 166 3.68 -5.40 32.87
CA ASN A 166 3.79 -6.55 33.78
C ASN A 166 2.44 -7.17 34.24
N ALA A 167 1.33 -6.84 33.59
CA ALA A 167 0.00 -7.37 33.88
C ALA A 167 -0.09 -8.89 33.72
N ASP A 168 0.73 -9.49 32.86
CA ASP A 168 0.80 -10.96 32.70
C ASP A 168 1.41 -11.63 33.93
N VAL A 169 2.36 -10.98 34.62
CA VAL A 169 3.00 -11.53 35.83
C VAL A 169 2.04 -11.54 37.00
N ASP A 170 1.27 -10.47 37.17
CA ASP A 170 0.24 -10.38 38.21
C ASP A 170 -0.92 -11.36 37.94
N PHE A 171 -1.32 -11.50 36.67
CA PHE A 171 -2.32 -12.49 36.26
C PHE A 171 -1.85 -13.91 36.51
N GLU A 172 -0.61 -14.25 36.14
CA GLU A 172 -0.02 -15.57 36.40
C GLU A 172 0.01 -15.87 37.92
N GLN A 173 0.41 -14.92 38.77
CA GLN A 173 0.44 -15.14 40.22
C GLN A 173 -0.94 -15.38 40.83
N GLU A 174 -1.96 -14.65 40.38
CA GLU A 174 -3.32 -14.78 40.92
C GLU A 174 -4.07 -16.00 40.37
N TRP A 175 -3.90 -16.30 39.08
CA TRP A 175 -4.64 -17.36 38.41
C TRP A 175 -4.01 -18.73 38.55
N THR A 176 -2.68 -18.84 38.61
CA THR A 176 -2.02 -20.15 38.77
C THR A 176 -2.45 -20.84 40.06
N HIS A 177 -2.59 -20.11 41.17
CA HIS A 177 -3.08 -20.69 42.43
C HIS A 177 -4.54 -21.17 42.30
N LYS A 178 -5.43 -20.33 41.76
CA LYS A 178 -6.85 -20.66 41.59
C LYS A 178 -7.06 -21.83 40.63
N LEU A 179 -6.33 -21.88 39.52
CA LEU A 179 -6.38 -22.98 38.57
C LEU A 179 -5.83 -24.26 39.19
N ARG A 180 -4.76 -24.17 39.98
CA ARG A 180 -4.18 -25.33 40.68
C ARG A 180 -5.09 -25.88 41.77
N GLU A 181 -5.91 -25.05 42.41
CA GLU A 181 -6.97 -25.49 43.32
C GLU A 181 -8.15 -26.10 42.57
N TYR A 182 -8.54 -25.52 41.44
CA TYR A 182 -9.66 -26.00 40.62
C TYR A 182 -9.34 -27.36 39.99
N TYR A 183 -8.15 -27.53 39.42
CA TYR A 183 -7.69 -28.78 38.81
C TYR A 183 -7.09 -29.76 39.83
N LYS A 184 -6.96 -29.38 41.11
CA LYS A 184 -6.47 -30.30 42.16
C LYS A 184 -7.42 -31.48 42.38
N ASP A 185 -8.71 -31.25 42.15
CA ASP A 185 -9.77 -32.23 42.39
C ASP A 185 -10.21 -32.95 41.09
N GLU A 186 -9.89 -32.40 39.91
CA GLU A 186 -10.26 -32.98 38.60
C GLU A 186 -9.14 -33.77 37.90
N ILE A 187 -7.91 -33.77 38.41
CA ILE A 187 -6.88 -34.70 37.94
C ILE A 187 -7.11 -36.03 38.67
N GLU A 188 -8.04 -36.83 38.16
CA GLU A 188 -7.81 -38.28 38.22
C GLU A 188 -6.41 -38.52 37.64
N PRO A 189 -5.54 -39.34 38.27
CA PRO A 189 -4.29 -39.71 37.64
C PRO A 189 -4.67 -40.34 36.31
N MET A 190 -4.52 -39.57 35.23
CA MET A 190 -4.63 -40.08 33.89
C MET A 190 -3.64 -41.23 33.87
N GLU A 191 -4.13 -42.46 33.66
CA GLU A 191 -3.26 -43.59 33.37
C GLU A 191 -2.41 -43.10 32.19
N GLU A 192 -1.15 -42.77 32.47
CA GLU A 192 -0.18 -42.50 31.43
C GLU A 192 -0.21 -43.76 30.56
N ASP A 193 -0.75 -43.64 29.35
CA ASP A 193 -0.45 -44.59 28.29
C ASP A 193 1.07 -44.63 28.21
N SER A 194 1.66 -45.63 28.86
CA SER A 194 3.09 -45.87 28.97
C SER A 194 3.60 -46.42 27.63
N GLU A 195 3.38 -45.68 26.56
CA GLU A 195 3.95 -45.91 25.23
C GLU A 195 4.78 -44.72 24.74
N ASP A 196 5.08 -43.75 25.60
CA ASP A 196 6.28 -42.95 25.46
C ASP A 196 7.46 -43.80 25.97
N ALA A 197 8.12 -44.49 25.04
CA ALA A 197 9.34 -45.24 25.33
C ALA A 197 10.26 -44.41 26.24
N ASP A 198 10.59 -44.94 27.43
CA ASP A 198 11.44 -44.34 28.47
C ASP A 198 12.60 -43.54 27.87
N PHE A 199 12.37 -42.27 27.54
CA PHE A 199 13.41 -41.39 27.04
C PHE A 199 14.16 -40.86 28.25
N GLN A 200 15.05 -41.70 28.79
CA GLN A 200 15.95 -41.34 29.86
C GLN A 200 16.84 -40.19 29.36
N VAL A 201 16.53 -38.96 29.76
CA VAL A 201 17.30 -37.78 29.38
C VAL A 201 18.76 -37.99 29.81
N PRO A 202 19.72 -37.97 28.87
CA PRO A 202 21.11 -38.23 29.21
C PRO A 202 21.65 -37.25 30.24
N THR A 203 22.40 -37.76 31.21
CA THR A 203 23.09 -36.93 32.21
C THR A 203 24.29 -36.21 31.58
N LEU A 204 24.73 -35.11 32.21
CA LEU A 204 25.87 -34.30 31.72
C LEU A 204 27.12 -35.15 31.43
N SER A 205 27.47 -36.11 32.31
CA SER A 205 28.64 -36.96 32.09
C SER A 205 28.48 -37.90 30.90
N GLN A 206 27.26 -38.42 30.66
CA GLN A 206 26.97 -39.25 29.49
C GLN A 206 27.07 -38.44 28.20
N MET A 207 26.64 -37.18 28.23
CA MET A 207 26.74 -36.26 27.10
C MET A 207 28.21 -35.92 26.78
N GLU A 208 29.04 -35.71 27.81
CA GLU A 208 30.47 -35.44 27.65
C GLU A 208 31.22 -36.62 27.02
N VAL A 209 30.99 -37.84 27.53
CA VAL A 209 31.58 -39.05 26.96
C VAL A 209 31.17 -39.22 25.50
N TRP A 210 29.88 -39.02 25.21
CA TRP A 210 29.36 -39.12 23.86
C TRP A 210 29.99 -38.08 22.90
N LEU A 211 30.18 -36.84 23.35
CA LEU A 211 30.83 -35.79 22.56
C LEU A 211 32.31 -36.13 22.27
N VAL A 212 33.02 -36.68 23.25
CA VAL A 212 34.41 -37.12 23.09
C VAL A 212 34.51 -38.28 22.10
N GLU A 213 33.66 -39.29 22.23
CA GLU A 213 33.61 -40.44 21.32
C GLU A 213 33.27 -40.03 19.90
N ARG A 214 32.28 -39.15 19.73
CA ARG A 214 31.91 -38.60 18.42
C ARG A 214 33.07 -37.83 17.79
N ARG A 215 33.83 -37.06 18.56
CA ARG A 215 34.99 -36.31 18.08
C ARG A 215 36.16 -37.24 17.73
N LYS A 216 36.38 -38.30 18.51
CA LYS A 216 37.36 -39.35 18.22
C LYS A 216 37.04 -40.09 16.92
N GLN A 217 35.78 -40.49 16.71
CA GLN A 217 35.34 -41.13 15.46
C GLN A 217 35.53 -40.23 14.25
N LYS A 218 35.22 -38.94 14.39
CA LYS A 218 35.42 -37.96 13.32
C LYS A 218 36.90 -37.79 12.96
N LEU A 219 37.78 -37.73 13.96
CA LEU A 219 39.23 -37.67 13.74
C LEU A 219 39.78 -38.96 13.10
N LEU A 220 39.26 -40.14 13.47
CA LEU A 220 39.62 -41.40 12.82
C LEU A 220 39.21 -41.42 11.35
N GLN A 221 37.99 -40.96 11.04
CA GLN A 221 37.54 -40.80 9.65
C GLN A 221 38.41 -39.81 8.86
N GLU A 222 38.84 -38.71 9.48
CA GLU A 222 39.73 -37.72 8.87
C GLU A 222 41.16 -38.26 8.65
N LEU A 223 41.63 -39.17 9.50
CA LEU A 223 42.94 -39.82 9.38
C LEU A 223 42.95 -41.05 8.45
N GLN A 224 41.81 -41.42 7.85
CA GLN A 224 41.64 -42.54 6.92
C GLN A 224 42.25 -43.88 7.40
N LEU A 225 41.90 -44.28 8.62
CA LEU A 225 41.98 -45.67 9.11
C LEU A 225 40.58 -46.22 9.36
#